data_AF-D5FFV6-F1
#
_entry.id   AF-D5FFV6-F1
#
_cell.length_a   1.000
_cell.length_b   1.000
_cell.length_c   1.000
_cell.angle_alpha   90.00
_cell.angle_beta   90.00
_cell.angle_gamma   90.00
#
_symmetry.space_group_name_H-M   'P 1'
#
loop_
_entity.id
_entity.type
_entity.pdbx_description
1 polymer ?
#
loop_
_entity_poly.entity_id
_entity_poly.type
_entity_poly.pdbx_seq_one_letter_code
_entity_poly.pdbx_strand_id
1 'polypeptide(L)' 'DHARWGGGQMGNKSQARINKLEKAKARELAQKMG' A
#
# COMPACT_ATOMS: atom_id res chain seq x y z
N ASP A 1 12.97 -28.53 1.10
CA ASP A 1 12.82 -27.16 0.59
C ASP A 1 11.36 -26.87 0.24
N HIS A 2 10.95 -25.60 0.21
CA HIS A 2 9.59 -25.04 -0.02
C HIS A 2 8.71 -24.74 1.21
N ALA A 3 9.13 -23.75 2.00
CA ALA A 3 8.18 -22.92 2.74
C ALA A 3 7.52 -21.93 1.76
N ARG A 4 6.21 -22.05 1.54
CA ARG A 4 5.42 -21.04 0.80
C ARG A 4 5.03 -19.93 1.76
N TRP A 5 5.42 -18.70 1.45
CA TRP A 5 5.06 -17.47 2.16
C TRP A 5 3.59 -17.07 1.97
N GLY A 6 2.66 -18.01 2.10
CA GLY A 6 1.22 -17.76 1.97
C GLY A 6 0.65 -17.25 3.29
N GLY A 7 0.25 -15.98 3.35
CA GLY A 7 -0.42 -15.43 4.54
C GLY A 7 -0.41 -13.90 4.74
N GLY A 8 -0.18 -13.09 3.71
CA GLY A 8 -0.02 -11.64 3.84
C GLY A 8 -1.25 -10.78 3.47
N GLN A 9 -2.38 -11.38 3.11
CA GLN A 9 -3.50 -10.61 2.58
C GLN A 9 -4.27 -9.90 3.69
N MET A 10 -4.22 -8.56 3.66
CA MET A 10 -4.92 -7.72 4.61
C MET A 10 -6.42 -7.63 4.28
N GLY A 11 -7.26 -7.46 5.31
CA GLY A 11 -8.70 -7.27 5.10
C GLY A 11 -9.04 -6.01 4.30
N ASN A 12 -10.16 -6.06 3.56
CA ASN A 12 -10.57 -5.04 2.58
C ASN A 12 -10.57 -3.60 3.15
N LYS A 13 -11.13 -3.39 4.34
CA LYS A 13 -11.18 -2.06 4.99
C LYS A 13 -9.79 -1.49 5.26
N SER A 14 -8.87 -2.33 5.72
CA SER A 14 -7.49 -1.89 6.02
C SER A 14 -6.72 -1.62 4.72
N GLN A 15 -6.88 -2.48 3.71
CA GLN A 15 -6.27 -2.29 2.40
C GLN A 15 -6.74 -0.97 1.74
N ALA A 16 -8.03 -0.67 1.81
CA ALA A 16 -8.58 0.58 1.27
C ALA A 16 -7.97 1.82 1.96
N ARG A 17 -7.78 1.78 3.28
CA ARG A 17 -7.12 2.86 4.03
C ARG A 17 -5.67 3.04 3.59
N ILE A 18 -4.90 1.95 3.50
CA ILE A 18 -3.51 1.98 3.05
C ILE A 18 -3.43 2.58 1.64
N ASN A 19 -4.23 2.07 0.70
CA ASN A 19 -4.25 2.55 -0.67
C ASN A 19 -4.58 4.04 -0.78
N LYS A 20 -5.47 4.55 0.09
CA LYS A 20 -5.78 6.00 0.14
C LYS A 20 -4.56 6.81 0.58
N LEU A 21 -3.85 6.36 1.61
CA LEU A 21 -2.66 7.03 2.13
C LEU A 21 -1.50 7.00 1.13
N GLU A 22 -1.24 5.84 0.50
CA GLU A 22 -0.24 5.65 -0.55
C GLU A 22 -0.45 6.64 -1.71
N LYS A 23 -1.71 6.74 -2.20
CA LYS A 23 -2.07 7.67 -3.26
C LYS A 23 -1.91 9.14 -2.86
N ALA A 24 -2.22 9.49 -1.62
CA ALA A 24 -2.05 10.87 -1.13
C ALA A 24 -0.56 11.24 -1.06
N LYS A 25 0.28 10.38 -0.48
CA LYS A 25 1.73 10.57 -0.41
C LYS A 25 2.37 10.68 -1.79
N ALA A 26 1.96 9.83 -2.74
CA ALA A 26 2.47 9.87 -4.10
C ALA A 26 2.18 11.23 -4.79
N ARG A 27 0.99 11.81 -4.55
CA ARG A 27 0.63 13.13 -5.07
C ARG A 27 1.43 14.25 -4.43
N GLU A 28 1.60 14.21 -3.11
CA GLU A 28 2.40 15.19 -2.37
C GLU A 28 3.86 15.18 -2.84
N LEU A 29 4.45 13.99 -2.99
CA LEU A 29 5.81 13.83 -3.47
C LEU A 29 5.97 14.34 -4.91
N ALA A 30 5.02 14.02 -5.79
CA ALA A 30 5.04 14.51 -7.16
C ALA A 30 4.95 16.05 -7.24
N GLN A 31 4.15 16.68 -6.37
CA GLN A 31 4.07 18.15 -6.29
C GLN A 31 5.36 18.78 -5.76
N LYS A 32 6.07 18.11 -4.84
CA LYS A 32 7.30 18.63 -4.23
C LYS A 32 8.52 18.50 -5.14
N MET A 33 8.52 17.50 -6.03
CA MET A 33 9.64 17.20 -6.94
C MET A 33 9.45 17.79 -8.35
N GLY A 34 8.27 18.37 -8.62
CA GLY A 34 7.95 19.07 -9.87
C GLY A 34 8.34 20.54 -9.86
#